data_AF-A0A954V3K2-F1
#
_entry.id   AF-A0A954V3K2-F1
#
_cell.length_a   1.000
_cell.length_b   1.000
_cell.length_c   1.000
_cell.angle_alpha   90.00
_cell.angle_beta   90.00
_cell.angle_gamma   90.00
#
_symmetry.space_group_name_H-M   'P 1'
#
loop_
_entity.id
_entity.type
_entity.pdbx_description
1 polymer ?
#
loop_
_entity_poly.entity_id
_entity_poly.type
_entity_poly.pdbx_seq_one_letter_code
_entity_poly.pdbx_strand_id
1 'polypeptide(L)'
;MVVQEVTSKPIQDIFRELRDEWKSRTRHLSNTAQISLVFPYQRIIGLGPQVVPLILAEMDREPDHWFWALEAITGENPVPSADAGNIEASTQAWLRWGKENGLLSR
;
A
#
# COMPACT_ATOMS: atom_id res chain seq x y z
N MET A 1 12.28 -12.47 38.60
CA MET A 1 11.35 -11.66 37.78
C MET A 1 11.91 -11.63 36.37
N VAL A 2 11.41 -12.50 35.49
CA VAL A 2 11.86 -12.54 34.08
C VAL A 2 11.05 -11.47 33.36
N VAL A 3 11.69 -10.38 32.98
CA VAL A 3 11.13 -9.42 32.02
C VAL A 3 10.96 -10.17 30.71
N GLN A 4 9.71 -10.44 30.32
CA GLN A 4 9.42 -10.96 29.00
C GLN A 4 9.68 -9.84 28.00
N GLU A 5 10.67 -10.04 27.15
CA GLU A 5 10.97 -9.18 26.01
C GLU A 5 9.79 -9.29 25.04
N VAL A 6 8.89 -8.31 25.04
CA VAL A 6 7.82 -8.22 24.05
C VAL A 6 8.51 -7.82 22.73
N THR A 7 9.01 -8.79 21.99
CA THR A 7 9.58 -8.54 20.66
C THR A 7 8.44 -8.09 19.75
N SER A 8 8.37 -6.78 19.49
CA SER A 8 7.42 -6.21 18.54
C SER A 8 7.69 -6.78 17.16
N LYS A 9 6.64 -7.26 16.49
CA LYS A 9 6.72 -7.85 15.17
C LYS A 9 7.28 -6.84 14.13
N PRO A 10 8.18 -7.25 13.20
CA PRO A 10 8.69 -6.35 12.17
C PRO A 10 7.59 -5.78 11.28
N ILE A 11 7.76 -4.52 10.85
CA ILE A 11 6.75 -3.81 10.05
C ILE A 11 6.48 -4.52 8.71
N GLN A 12 7.49 -5.14 8.09
CA GLN A 12 7.29 -5.88 6.85
C GLN A 12 6.36 -7.08 7.07
N ASP A 13 6.47 -7.73 8.23
CA ASP A 13 5.68 -8.91 8.53
C ASP A 13 4.24 -8.54 8.89
N ILE A 14 4.04 -7.39 9.54
CA ILE A 14 2.71 -6.80 9.79
C ILE A 14 2.05 -6.44 8.45
N PHE A 15 2.79 -5.76 7.57
CA PHE A 15 2.30 -5.39 6.24
C PHE A 15 1.90 -6.63 5.42
N ARG A 16 2.75 -7.66 5.38
CA ARG A 16 2.44 -8.89 4.61
C ARG A 16 1.18 -9.58 5.11
N GLU A 17 0.99 -9.71 6.41
CA GLU A 17 -0.24 -10.30 6.97
C GLU A 17 -1.49 -9.49 6.61
N LEU A 18 -1.45 -8.17 6.80
CA LEU A 18 -2.59 -7.30 6.48
C LEU A 18 -2.89 -7.30 4.98
N ARG A 19 -1.85 -7.31 4.14
CA ARG A 19 -1.98 -7.41 2.68
C ARG A 19 -2.65 -8.72 2.27
N ASP A 20 -2.20 -9.84 2.82
CA ASP A 20 -2.74 -11.17 2.47
C ASP A 20 -4.19 -11.32 2.95
N GLU A 21 -4.50 -10.80 4.15
CA GLU A 21 -5.86 -10.75 4.67
C GLU A 21 -6.77 -9.85 3.82
N TRP A 22 -6.26 -8.68 3.40
CA TRP A 22 -6.97 -7.77 2.50
C TRP A 22 -7.31 -8.47 1.18
N LYS A 23 -6.32 -9.04 0.48
CA LYS A 23 -6.51 -9.75 -0.80
C LYS A 23 -7.53 -10.89 -0.69
N SER A 24 -7.47 -11.66 0.41
CA SER A 24 -8.43 -12.74 0.67
C SER A 24 -9.88 -12.23 0.78
N ARG A 25 -10.08 -11.09 1.47
CA ARG A 25 -11.40 -10.49 1.69
C ARG A 25 -11.94 -9.75 0.48
N THR A 26 -11.07 -9.19 -0.36
CA THR A 26 -11.45 -8.34 -1.50
C THR A 26 -11.55 -9.08 -2.82
N ARG A 27 -11.07 -10.33 -2.92
CA ARG A 27 -11.10 -11.14 -4.15
C ARG A 27 -12.47 -11.20 -4.85
N HIS A 28 -13.57 -11.09 -4.09
CA HIS A 28 -14.94 -11.17 -4.62
C HIS A 28 -15.63 -9.81 -4.74
N LEU A 29 -14.95 -8.72 -4.38
CA LEU A 29 -15.48 -7.36 -4.47
C LEU A 29 -15.06 -6.73 -5.80
N SER A 30 -16.01 -6.10 -6.48
CA SER A 30 -15.77 -5.34 -7.72
C SER A 30 -15.83 -3.82 -7.52
N ASN A 31 -16.13 -3.36 -6.30
CA ASN A 31 -16.27 -1.94 -5.98
C ASN A 31 -15.05 -1.44 -5.18
N THR A 32 -14.30 -0.54 -5.79
CA THR A 32 -13.10 0.09 -5.22
C THR A 32 -13.35 0.77 -3.87
N ALA A 33 -14.53 1.36 -3.67
CA ALA A 33 -14.90 1.99 -2.40
C ALA A 33 -15.08 0.95 -1.28
N GLN A 34 -15.68 -0.20 -1.59
CA GLN A 34 -15.83 -1.30 -0.63
C GLN A 34 -14.49 -1.94 -0.29
N ILE A 35 -13.63 -2.13 -1.30
CA ILE A 35 -12.25 -2.65 -1.16
C ILE A 35 -11.43 -1.78 -0.20
N SER A 36 -11.57 -0.46 -0.31
CA SER A 36 -10.81 0.50 0.50
C SER A 36 -11.28 0.53 1.96
N LEU A 37 -12.55 0.20 2.24
CA LEU A 37 -13.12 0.20 3.60
C LEU A 37 -12.84 -1.08 4.40
N VAL A 38 -12.20 -2.08 3.80
CA VAL A 38 -11.86 -3.34 4.48
C VAL A 38 -10.80 -3.09 5.57
N PHE A 39 -11.07 -3.56 6.79
CA PHE A 39 -10.27 -3.22 7.98
C PHE A 39 -8.75 -3.42 7.83
N PRO A 40 -8.25 -4.55 7.28
CA PRO A 40 -6.83 -4.70 6.96
C PRO A 40 -6.21 -3.56 6.13
N TYR A 41 -6.95 -3.04 5.15
CA TYR A 41 -6.50 -1.94 4.30
C TYR A 41 -6.39 -0.62 5.09
N GLN A 42 -7.41 -0.32 5.89
CA GLN A 42 -7.39 0.83 6.80
C GLN A 42 -6.26 0.71 7.84
N ARG A 43 -5.96 -0.51 8.29
CA ARG A 43 -4.84 -0.74 9.19
C ARG A 43 -3.50 -0.49 8.50
N ILE A 44 -3.33 -0.87 7.23
CA ILE A 44 -2.15 -0.52 6.42
C ILE A 44 -1.97 0.99 6.34
N ILE A 45 -3.05 1.74 6.04
CA ILE A 45 -3.01 3.22 6.04
C ILE A 45 -2.57 3.75 7.40
N GLY A 46 -3.12 3.21 8.49
CA GLY A 46 -2.76 3.58 9.85
C GLY A 46 -1.33 3.25 10.28
N LEU A 47 -0.57 2.46 9.52
CA LEU A 47 0.87 2.24 9.76
C LEU A 47 1.72 3.44 9.30
N GLY A 48 1.18 4.31 8.43
CA GLY A 48 1.79 5.58 8.05
C GLY A 48 2.99 5.47 7.09
N PRO A 49 3.86 6.50 7.02
CA PRO A 49 4.88 6.63 5.97
C PRO A 49 5.85 5.45 5.84
N GLN A 50 6.13 4.74 6.92
CA GLN A 50 7.05 3.60 6.94
C GLN A 50 6.64 2.42 6.04
N VAL A 51 5.35 2.32 5.65
CA VAL A 51 4.88 1.25 4.74
C VAL A 51 4.85 1.68 3.28
N VAL A 52 5.11 2.96 2.95
CA VAL A 52 5.07 3.45 1.56
C VAL A 52 6.04 2.67 0.65
N PRO A 53 7.31 2.42 1.03
CA PRO A 53 8.20 1.57 0.22
C PRO A 53 7.66 0.16 0.00
N LEU A 54 6.98 -0.42 1.00
CA LEU A 54 6.42 -1.77 0.93
C LEU A 54 5.22 -1.83 -0.01
N ILE A 55 4.35 -0.82 0.02
CA ILE A 55 3.21 -0.70 -0.89
C ILE A 55 3.69 -0.51 -2.33
N LEU A 56 4.67 0.38 -2.54
CA LEU A 56 5.25 0.61 -3.86
C LEU A 56 5.88 -0.67 -4.44
N ALA A 57 6.61 -1.44 -3.62
CA ALA A 57 7.19 -2.71 -4.04
C ALA A 57 6.12 -3.79 -4.33
N GLU A 58 5.04 -3.85 -3.55
CA GLU A 58 3.92 -4.77 -3.82
C GLU A 58 3.22 -4.40 -5.13
N MET A 59 3.01 -3.11 -5.38
CA MET A 59 2.36 -2.60 -6.57
C MET A 59 3.19 -2.80 -7.85
N ASP A 60 4.52 -2.77 -7.76
CA ASP A 60 5.42 -3.14 -8.87
C ASP A 60 5.28 -4.63 -9.23
N ARG A 61 5.10 -5.48 -8.22
CA ARG A 61 4.91 -6.93 -8.41
C ARG A 61 3.52 -7.28 -8.93
N GLU A 62 2.49 -6.66 -8.37
CA GLU A 62 1.09 -6.95 -8.67
C GLU A 62 0.27 -5.65 -8.58
N PRO A 63 0.03 -4.98 -9.73
CA PRO A 63 -0.80 -3.78 -9.79
C PRO A 63 -2.19 -4.07 -9.23
N ASP A 64 -2.56 -3.37 -8.17
CA ASP A 64 -3.84 -3.50 -7.48
C ASP A 64 -4.25 -2.12 -6.96
N HIS A 65 -5.37 -2.01 -6.25
CA HIS A 65 -5.95 -0.76 -5.75
C HIS A 65 -5.16 -0.12 -4.58
N TRP A 66 -3.84 0.03 -4.72
CA TRP A 66 -2.94 0.63 -3.74
C TRP A 66 -2.89 2.17 -3.79
N PHE A 67 -3.34 2.78 -4.88
CA PHE A 67 -3.26 4.23 -5.09
C PHE A 67 -3.91 5.04 -3.97
N TRP A 68 -5.06 4.60 -3.47
CA TRP A 68 -5.75 5.27 -2.36
C TRP A 68 -4.94 5.23 -1.06
N ALA A 69 -4.32 4.08 -0.74
CA ALA A 69 -3.47 3.99 0.44
C ALA A 69 -2.24 4.90 0.31
N LEU A 70 -1.62 4.95 -0.88
CA LEU A 70 -0.48 5.83 -1.13
C LEU A 70 -0.88 7.29 -0.95
N GLU A 71 -1.95 7.75 -1.61
CA GLU A 71 -2.46 9.12 -1.49
C GLU A 71 -2.86 9.48 -0.06
N ALA A 72 -3.53 8.58 0.66
CA ALA A 72 -3.92 8.79 2.05
C ALA A 72 -2.73 8.91 3.01
N ILE A 73 -1.64 8.19 2.74
CA ILE A 73 -0.44 8.20 3.59
C ILE A 73 0.49 9.37 3.24
N THR A 74 0.69 9.65 1.96
CA THR A 74 1.69 10.62 1.49
C THR A 74 1.10 12.01 1.30
N GLY A 75 -0.21 12.12 1.06
CA GLY A 75 -0.86 13.37 0.61
C GLY A 75 -0.55 13.73 -0.84
N GLU A 76 0.14 12.86 -1.57
CA GLU A 76 0.57 13.10 -2.96
C GLU A 76 -0.34 12.38 -3.95
N ASN A 77 -0.45 12.94 -5.15
CA ASN A 77 -1.10 12.27 -6.28
C ASN A 77 -0.31 12.54 -7.58
N PRO A 78 0.65 11.67 -7.93
CA PRO A 78 1.49 11.85 -9.12
C PRO A 78 0.77 11.44 -10.41
N VAL A 79 -0.46 10.93 -10.34
CA VAL A 79 -1.21 10.45 -11.51
C VAL A 79 -1.83 11.65 -12.22
N PRO A 80 -1.46 11.92 -13.50
CA PRO A 80 -2.10 12.98 -14.27
C PRO A 80 -3.60 12.70 -14.43
N SER A 81 -4.43 13.76 -14.46
CA SER A 81 -5.87 13.61 -14.63
C SER A 81 -6.27 12.87 -15.91
N ALA A 82 -5.44 12.93 -16.95
CA ALA A 82 -5.64 12.21 -18.21
C ALA A 82 -5.45 10.68 -18.07
N ASP A 83 -4.70 10.24 -17.07
CA ASP A 83 -4.40 8.82 -16.79
C ASP A 83 -5.29 8.27 -15.66
N ALA A 84 -6.22 9.06 -15.14
CA ALA A 84 -7.13 8.65 -14.08
C ALA A 84 -7.96 7.42 -14.51
N GLY A 85 -7.91 6.36 -13.71
CA GLY A 85 -8.58 5.09 -14.00
C GLY A 85 -7.78 4.14 -14.88
N ASN A 86 -6.67 4.57 -15.48
CA ASN A 86 -5.72 3.67 -16.14
C ASN A 86 -4.76 3.10 -15.10
N ILE A 87 -4.96 1.84 -14.71
CA ILE A 87 -4.19 1.15 -13.66
C ILE A 87 -2.70 1.13 -14.02
N GLU A 88 -2.35 0.78 -15.26
CA GLU A 88 -0.95 0.68 -15.68
C GLU A 88 -0.24 2.04 -15.63
N ALA A 89 -0.86 3.07 -16.20
CA ALA A 89 -0.31 4.43 -16.19
C ALA A 89 -0.19 4.97 -14.76
N SER A 90 -1.19 4.71 -13.91
CA SER A 90 -1.20 5.09 -12.49
C SER A 90 -0.09 4.40 -11.71
N THR A 91 0.11 3.08 -11.91
CA THR A 91 1.22 2.32 -11.32
C THR A 91 2.56 2.92 -11.74
N GLN A 92 2.75 3.19 -13.03
CA GLN A 92 4.02 3.77 -13.49
C GLN A 92 4.28 5.17 -12.91
N ALA A 93 3.26 6.01 -12.77
CA ALA A 93 3.39 7.32 -12.13
C ALA A 93 3.84 7.21 -10.67
N TRP A 94 3.21 6.33 -9.89
CA TRP A 94 3.58 6.09 -8.50
C TRP A 94 4.95 5.44 -8.33
N LEU A 95 5.34 4.50 -9.19
CA LEU A 95 6.68 3.90 -9.16
C LEU A 95 7.77 4.91 -9.50
N ARG A 96 7.54 5.81 -10.47
CA ARG A 96 8.46 6.92 -10.76
C ARG A 96 8.61 7.85 -9.56
N TRP A 97 7.49 8.29 -9.00
CA TRP A 97 7.48 9.12 -7.78
C TRP A 97 8.25 8.45 -6.63
N GLY A 98 8.04 7.15 -6.43
CA GLY A 98 8.76 6.37 -5.41
C GLY A 98 10.27 6.35 -5.62
N LYS A 99 10.73 6.23 -6.87
CA LYS A 99 12.16 6.29 -7.23
C LYS A 99 12.74 7.68 -7.03
N GLU A 100 12.03 8.73 -7.43
CA GLU A 100 12.43 10.13 -7.27
C GLU A 100 12.58 10.53 -5.80
N ASN A 101 11.75 9.95 -4.92
CA ASN A 101 11.80 10.16 -3.48
C ASN A 101 12.74 9.21 -2.73
N GLY A 102 13.50 8.35 -3.42
CA GLY A 102 14.43 7.39 -2.81
C GLY A 102 13.76 6.27 -2.00
N LEU A 103 12.47 6.02 -2.25
CA LEU A 103 11.67 4.97 -1.58
C LEU A 103 11.79 3.61 -2.28
N LEU A 104 12.22 3.61 -3.54
CA LEU A 104 12.55 2.41 -4.31
C LEU A 104 14.00 2.51 -4.79
N SER A 105 14.77 1.43 -4.63
CA SER A 105 16.07 1.30 -5.28
C SER A 105 15.88 1.11 -6.79
N ARG A 106 16.79 1.71 -7.57
CA ARG A 106 16.79 1.69 -9.04
C ARG A 106 16.97 0.29 -9.62
#